data_AF-A0A7W4E7Y1-F1
#
_entry.id   AF-A0A7W4E7Y1-F1
#
_cell.length_a   1.000
_cell.length_b   1.000
_cell.length_c   1.000
_cell.angle_alpha   90.00
_cell.angle_beta   90.00
_cell.angle_gamma   90.00
#
_symmetry.space_group_name_H-M   'P 1'
#
loop_
_entity.id
_entity.type
_entity.pdbx_description
1 polymer ?
#
loop_
_entity_poly.entity_id
_entity_poly.type
_entity_poly.pdbx_seq_one_letter_code
_entity_poly.pdbx_strand_id
1 'polypeptide(L)'
;MPKIDLNLDKLKTEREEIQAFLSEPNAYSSPDFSAKNKRFTELEKIIEKGEMRENLEKNLEEARELANLETGELAELAKMEITENEEKLATLEQELFEMLLPKDPNDDKNVIVEIRAGAGGDEASLFASELYRMYLRYCEQIGLKT
;
A
#
# COMPACT_ATOMS: atom_id res chain seq x y z
N MET A 1 14.51 5.16 3.59
CA MET A 1 14.20 3.72 3.43
C MET A 1 14.88 3.21 2.17
N PRO A 2 15.24 1.92 2.06
CA PRO A 2 15.76 1.38 0.80
C PRO A 2 14.69 1.52 -0.29
N LYS A 3 15.07 2.08 -1.45
CA LYS A 3 14.20 2.21 -2.63
C LYS A 3 13.83 0.80 -3.11
N ILE A 4 12.54 0.54 -3.24
CA ILE A 4 12.07 -0.77 -3.71
C ILE A 4 12.22 -0.82 -5.22
N ASP A 5 12.85 -1.89 -5.68
CA ASP A 5 12.91 -2.19 -7.11
C ASP A 5 11.52 -2.64 -7.59
N LEU A 6 10.84 -1.74 -8.30
CA LEU A 6 9.53 -1.98 -8.89
C LEU A 6 9.70 -2.10 -10.40
N ASN A 7 9.50 -3.30 -10.92
CA ASN A 7 9.54 -3.52 -12.37
C ASN A 7 8.17 -3.23 -12.98
N LEU A 8 7.94 -1.97 -13.35
CA LEU A 8 6.67 -1.51 -13.91
C LEU A 8 6.29 -2.20 -15.22
N ASP A 9 7.27 -2.50 -16.08
CA ASP A 9 7.03 -3.18 -17.35
C ASP A 9 6.42 -4.57 -17.12
N LYS A 10 7.00 -5.35 -16.20
CA LYS A 10 6.45 -6.67 -15.85
C LYS A 10 5.03 -6.58 -15.29
N LEU A 11 4.76 -5.60 -14.43
CA LEU A 11 3.42 -5.41 -13.86
C LEU A 11 2.40 -4.99 -14.92
N LYS A 12 2.81 -4.14 -15.88
CA LYS A 12 1.99 -3.74 -17.02
C LYS A 12 1.68 -4.93 -17.93
N THR A 13 2.68 -5.78 -18.22
CA THR A 13 2.49 -7.03 -18.97
C THR A 13 1.51 -7.97 -18.24
N GLU A 14 1.69 -8.20 -16.94
CA GLU A 14 0.78 -9.03 -16.15
C GLU A 14 -0.65 -8.49 -16.16
N ARG A 15 -0.81 -7.16 -16.03
CA ARG A 15 -2.11 -6.49 -16.10
C ARG A 15 -2.77 -6.71 -17.46
N GLU A 16 -2.02 -6.60 -18.56
CA GLU A 16 -2.51 -6.82 -19.92
C GLU A 16 -2.95 -8.26 -20.16
N GLU A 17 -2.18 -9.25 -19.67
CA GLU A 17 -2.54 -10.66 -19.74
C GLU A 17 -3.84 -10.95 -18.99
N ILE A 18 -3.99 -10.39 -17.79
CA ILE A 18 -5.21 -10.54 -17.01
C ILE A 18 -6.38 -9.80 -17.67
N GLN A 19 -6.15 -8.61 -18.23
CA GLN A 19 -7.16 -7.84 -18.96
C GLN A 19 -7.67 -8.62 -20.18
N ALA A 20 -6.77 -9.27 -20.92
CA ALA A 20 -7.12 -10.12 -22.06
C ALA A 20 -8.02 -11.26 -21.62
N PHE A 21 -7.67 -11.96 -20.53
CA PHE A 21 -8.51 -13.01 -19.95
C PHE A 21 -9.89 -12.48 -19.52
N LEU A 22 -9.95 -11.36 -18.79
CA LEU A 22 -11.21 -10.79 -18.30
C LEU A 22 -12.13 -10.28 -19.42
N SER A 23 -11.56 -9.99 -20.60
CA SER A 23 -12.29 -9.55 -21.79
C SER A 23 -12.92 -10.71 -22.58
N GLU A 24 -12.58 -11.96 -22.26
CA GLU A 24 -13.16 -13.12 -22.94
C GLU A 24 -14.64 -13.32 -22.55
N PRO A 25 -15.53 -13.65 -23.50
CA PRO A 25 -16.97 -13.83 -23.22
C PRO A 25 -17.28 -14.88 -22.14
N ASN A 26 -16.40 -15.87 -21.98
CA ASN A 26 -16.56 -16.98 -21.04
C ASN A 26 -15.81 -16.76 -19.72
N ALA A 27 -15.12 -15.63 -19.53
CA ALA A 27 -14.27 -15.37 -18.37
C ALA A 27 -15.04 -15.50 -17.05
N TYR A 28 -16.26 -14.94 -17.00
CA TYR A 28 -17.15 -14.99 -15.82
C TYR A 28 -17.50 -16.42 -15.36
N SER A 29 -17.44 -17.39 -16.27
CA SER A 29 -17.73 -18.80 -15.96
C SER A 29 -16.50 -19.55 -15.45
N SER A 30 -15.32 -18.94 -15.50
CA SER A 30 -14.08 -19.56 -15.02
C SER A 30 -13.97 -19.49 -13.49
N PRO A 31 -13.54 -20.58 -12.82
CA PRO A 31 -13.21 -20.55 -11.38
C PRO A 31 -12.17 -19.47 -11.01
N ASP A 32 -11.29 -19.11 -11.95
CA ASP A 32 -10.21 -18.16 -11.72
C ASP A 32 -10.65 -16.68 -11.84
N PHE A 33 -11.89 -16.42 -12.27
CA PHE A 33 -12.37 -15.07 -12.54
C PHE A 33 -12.22 -14.14 -11.33
N SER A 34 -12.65 -14.61 -10.15
CA SER A 34 -12.60 -13.80 -8.92
C SER A 34 -11.17 -13.45 -8.53
N ALA A 35 -10.26 -14.42 -8.58
CA ALA A 35 -8.85 -14.22 -8.24
C ALA A 35 -8.16 -13.27 -9.24
N LYS A 36 -8.39 -13.47 -10.54
CA LYS A 36 -7.82 -12.62 -11.59
C LYS A 36 -8.39 -11.21 -11.57
N ASN A 37 -9.68 -11.04 -11.32
CA ASN A 37 -10.28 -9.70 -11.19
C ASN A 37 -9.71 -8.95 -9.97
N LYS A 38 -9.52 -9.63 -8.84
CA LYS A 38 -8.87 -9.04 -7.67
C LYS A 38 -7.43 -8.62 -7.98
N ARG A 39 -6.65 -9.50 -8.61
CA ARG A 39 -5.27 -9.21 -9.01
C ARG A 39 -5.19 -8.05 -10.02
N PHE A 40 -6.14 -7.95 -10.95
CA PHE A 40 -6.23 -6.83 -11.89
C PHE A 40 -6.35 -5.48 -11.16
N THR A 41 -7.31 -5.37 -10.23
CA THR A 41 -7.49 -4.15 -9.44
C THR A 41 -6.28 -3.82 -8.56
N GLU A 42 -5.58 -4.83 -8.04
CA GLU A 42 -4.32 -4.63 -7.31
C GLU A 42 -3.22 -4.08 -8.21
N LEU A 43 -3.04 -4.67 -9.39
CA LEU A 43 -2.04 -4.22 -10.36
C LEU A 43 -2.29 -2.80 -10.83
N GLU A 44 -3.54 -2.41 -11.10
CA GLU A 44 -3.89 -1.04 -11.47
C GLU A 44 -3.42 -0.03 -10.42
N LYS A 45 -3.69 -0.29 -9.13
CA LYS A 45 -3.27 0.59 -8.04
C LYS A 45 -1.75 0.68 -7.91
N ILE A 46 -1.05 -0.45 -8.04
CA ILE A 46 0.41 -0.48 -7.95
C ILE A 46 1.04 0.28 -9.13
N ILE A 47 0.52 0.09 -10.34
CA ILE A 47 1.00 0.77 -11.54
C ILE A 47 0.75 2.27 -11.44
N GLU A 48 -0.44 2.70 -11.04
CA GLU A 48 -0.78 4.12 -10.83
C GLU A 48 0.20 4.79 -9.86
N LYS A 49 0.47 4.14 -8.71
CA LYS A 49 1.42 4.64 -7.71
C LYS A 49 2.87 4.64 -8.22
N GLY A 50 3.26 3.64 -9.00
CA GLY A 50 4.59 3.60 -9.60
C GLY A 50 4.80 4.67 -10.67
N GLU A 51 3.79 4.96 -11.49
CA GLU A 51 3.84 6.07 -12.46
C GLU A 51 3.86 7.43 -11.77
N MET A 52 3.11 7.58 -10.67
CA MET A 52 3.17 8.77 -9.81
C MET A 52 4.59 8.97 -9.26
N ARG A 53 5.27 7.89 -8.87
CA ARG A 53 6.65 7.92 -8.40
C ARG A 53 7.60 8.41 -9.49
N GLU A 54 7.53 7.85 -10.69
CA GLU A 54 8.36 8.27 -11.82
C GLU A 54 8.18 9.75 -12.14
N ASN A 55 6.93 10.24 -12.11
CA ASN A 55 6.64 11.66 -12.32
C ASN A 55 7.22 12.55 -11.21
N LEU A 56 7.10 12.16 -9.93
CA LEU A 56 7.69 12.91 -8.82
C LEU A 56 9.23 12.93 -8.89
N GLU A 57 9.85 11.82 -9.28
CA GLU A 57 11.30 11.76 -9.47
C GLU A 57 11.76 12.69 -10.60
N LYS A 58 11.02 12.73 -11.72
CA LYS A 58 11.27 13.67 -12.82
C LYS A 58 11.11 15.13 -12.38
N ASN A 59 10.03 15.45 -11.67
CA ASN A 59 9.80 16.80 -11.16
C ASN A 59 10.91 17.24 -10.18
N LEU A 60 11.40 16.32 -9.33
CA LEU A 60 12.53 16.58 -8.45
C LEU A 60 13.82 16.87 -9.20
N GLU A 61 14.08 16.12 -10.27
CA GLU A 61 15.24 16.36 -11.12
C GLU A 61 15.16 17.74 -11.78
N GLU A 62 14.03 18.08 -12.39
CA GLU A 62 13.78 19.39 -13.01
C GLU A 62 13.88 20.55 -11.99
N ALA A 63 13.30 20.39 -10.80
CA ALA A 63 13.37 21.42 -9.75
C ALA A 63 14.80 21.59 -9.22
N ARG A 64 15.59 20.51 -9.12
CA ARG A 64 17.01 20.56 -8.75
C ARG A 64 17.86 21.26 -9.82
N GLU A 65 17.58 21.01 -11.10
CA GLU A 65 18.22 21.74 -12.19
C GLU A 65 17.90 23.23 -12.13
N LEU A 66 16.62 23.58 -11.95
CA LEU A 66 16.16 24.97 -11.89
C LEU A 66 16.75 25.72 -10.68
N ALA A 67 16.82 25.07 -9.52
CA ALA A 67 17.44 25.63 -8.31
C ALA A 67 18.95 25.91 -8.47
N ASN A 68 19.63 25.18 -9.36
CA ASN A 68 21.06 25.36 -9.63
C ASN A 68 21.34 26.40 -10.73
N LEU A 69 20.41 26.57 -11.69
CA LEU A 69 20.58 27.46 -12.85
C LEU A 69 20.07 28.88 -12.59
N GLU A 70 19.01 29.03 -11.78
CA GLU A 70 18.35 30.31 -11.51
C GLU A 70 18.88 30.98 -10.24
N THR A 71 18.53 32.26 -10.05
CA THR A 71 18.88 33.03 -8.84
C THR A 71 17.70 33.81 -8.29
N GLY A 72 17.78 34.21 -7.03
CA GLY A 72 16.73 35.00 -6.37
C GLY A 72 15.45 34.19 -6.13
N GLU A 73 14.29 34.80 -6.35
CA GLU A 73 12.98 34.22 -6.01
C GLU A 73 12.69 32.89 -6.73
N LEU A 74 13.15 32.73 -7.97
CA LEU A 74 12.99 31.49 -8.74
C LEU A 74 13.74 30.30 -8.11
N ALA A 75 14.96 30.52 -7.63
CA ALA A 75 15.74 29.47 -6.97
C ALA A 75 15.14 29.08 -5.61
N GLU A 76 14.56 30.04 -4.87
CA GLU A 76 13.89 29.75 -3.60
C GLU A 76 12.57 28.98 -3.81
N LEU A 77 11.78 29.34 -4.84
CA LEU A 77 10.59 28.57 -5.23
C LEU A 77 10.95 27.12 -5.60
N ALA A 78 12.02 26.93 -6.37
CA ALA A 78 12.49 25.60 -6.74
C ALA A 78 12.91 24.77 -5.51
N LYS A 79 13.60 25.37 -4.53
CA LYS A 79 13.95 24.67 -3.27
C LYS A 79 12.73 24.27 -2.44
N MET A 80 11.69 25.10 -2.42
CA MET A 80 10.43 24.75 -1.76
C MET A 80 9.77 23.54 -2.46
N GLU A 81 9.72 23.55 -3.79
CA GLU A 81 9.18 22.45 -4.58
C GLU A 81 9.97 21.15 -4.38
N ILE A 82 11.31 21.22 -4.30
CA ILE A 82 12.15 20.07 -3.96
C ILE A 82 11.72 19.47 -2.62
N THR A 83 11.58 20.31 -1.59
CA THR A 83 11.24 19.86 -0.24
C THR A 83 9.85 19.19 -0.23
N GLU A 84 8.86 19.80 -0.87
CA GLU A 84 7.50 19.26 -0.95
C GLU A 84 7.46 17.93 -1.73
N ASN A 85 8.18 17.84 -2.85
CA ASN A 85 8.21 16.62 -3.66
C ASN A 85 9.01 15.50 -2.97
N GLU A 86 10.04 15.81 -2.17
CA GLU A 86 10.74 14.82 -1.34
C GLU A 86 9.83 14.21 -0.26
N GLU A 87 9.01 15.03 0.41
CA GLU A 87 8.03 14.54 1.39
C GLU A 87 6.94 13.66 0.76
N LYS A 88 6.42 14.08 -0.40
CA LYS A 88 5.46 13.28 -1.18
C LYS A 88 6.07 11.97 -1.63
N LEU A 89 7.31 11.99 -2.13
CA LEU A 89 8.01 10.79 -2.58
C LEU A 89 8.25 9.82 -1.42
N ALA A 90 8.63 10.32 -0.24
CA ALA A 90 8.82 9.49 0.95
C ALA A 90 7.52 8.79 1.39
N THR A 91 6.41 9.52 1.38
CA THR A 91 5.08 8.96 1.69
C THR A 91 4.68 7.91 0.66
N LEU A 92 4.87 8.20 -0.63
CA LEU A 92 4.54 7.31 -1.73
C LEU A 92 5.39 6.02 -1.71
N GLU A 93 6.67 6.11 -1.38
CA GLU A 93 7.54 4.94 -1.23
C GLU A 93 7.08 4.04 -0.09
N GLN A 94 6.58 4.61 1.02
CA GLN A 94 6.00 3.82 2.10
C GLN A 94 4.69 3.13 1.68
N GLU A 95 3.81 3.83 0.97
CA GLU A 95 2.59 3.22 0.43
C GLU A 95 2.90 2.09 -0.55
N LEU A 96 3.87 2.30 -1.46
CA LEU A 96 4.34 1.26 -2.38
C LEU A 96 4.95 0.08 -1.63
N PHE A 97 5.72 0.33 -0.56
CA PHE A 97 6.25 -0.73 0.29
C PHE A 97 5.14 -1.62 0.83
N GLU A 98 4.12 -1.02 1.44
CA GLU A 98 2.99 -1.75 2.01
C GLU A 98 2.22 -2.54 0.93
N MET A 99 2.06 -1.97 -0.27
CA MET A 99 1.36 -2.65 -1.38
C MET A 99 2.14 -3.83 -1.99
N LEU A 100 3.47 -3.79 -1.95
CA LEU A 100 4.35 -4.80 -2.54
C LEU A 100 4.69 -5.94 -1.58
N LEU A 101 4.33 -5.80 -0.30
CA LEU A 101 4.44 -6.91 0.65
C LEU A 101 3.63 -8.10 0.12
N PRO A 102 4.19 -9.32 0.18
CA PRO A 102 3.46 -10.51 -0.21
C PRO A 102 2.20 -10.61 0.67
N LYS A 103 1.04 -10.46 0.04
CA LYS A 103 -0.24 -10.60 0.74
C LYS A 103 -0.39 -12.04 1.20
N ASP A 104 -0.69 -12.21 2.48
CA ASP A 104 -1.07 -13.53 2.98
C ASP A 104 -2.45 -13.86 2.40
N PRO A 105 -2.67 -15.06 1.83
CA PRO A 105 -4.00 -15.48 1.37
C PRO A 105 -5.06 -15.48 2.49
N ASN A 106 -4.68 -15.32 3.75
CA ASN A 106 -5.55 -15.20 4.91
C ASN A 106 -5.75 -13.76 5.40
N ASP A 107 -5.06 -12.75 4.86
CA ASP A 107 -5.16 -11.35 5.32
C ASP A 107 -6.62 -10.82 5.26
N ASP A 108 -7.39 -11.25 4.26
CA ASP A 108 -8.79 -10.82 4.09
C ASP A 108 -9.81 -11.71 4.82
N LYS A 109 -9.36 -12.74 5.55
CA LYS A 109 -10.25 -13.68 6.23
C LYS A 109 -10.57 -13.19 7.64
N ASN A 110 -11.79 -13.51 8.10
CA ASN A 110 -12.12 -13.35 9.51
C ASN A 110 -11.23 -14.24 10.37
N VAL A 111 -10.82 -13.72 11.52
CA VAL A 111 -9.96 -14.42 12.48
C VAL A 111 -10.71 -14.68 13.79
N ILE A 112 -10.32 -15.76 14.47
CA ILE A 112 -10.75 -16.05 15.84
C ILE A 112 -9.57 -15.71 16.76
N VAL A 113 -9.80 -14.81 17.72
CA VAL A 113 -8.79 -14.43 18.71
C VAL A 113 -9.10 -15.14 20.03
N GLU A 114 -8.23 -16.06 20.43
CA GLU A 114 -8.33 -16.75 21.72
C GLU A 114 -7.42 -16.07 22.76
N ILE A 115 -8.00 -15.49 23.80
CA ILE A 115 -7.27 -14.86 24.90
C ILE A 115 -7.31 -15.79 26.12
N ARG A 116 -6.15 -16.24 26.58
CA ARG A 116 -6.00 -17.18 27.70
C ARG A 116 -5.10 -16.57 28.77
N ALA A 117 -5.47 -16.74 30.04
CA ALA A 117 -4.62 -16.35 31.15
C ALA A 117 -3.33 -17.17 31.17
N GLY A 118 -2.20 -16.49 31.35
CA GLY A 118 -0.89 -17.11 31.51
C GLY A 118 -0.59 -17.48 32.97
N ALA A 119 0.70 -17.50 33.31
CA ALA A 119 1.13 -17.62 34.71
C ALA A 119 0.79 -16.35 35.50
N GLY A 120 0.46 -16.49 36.79
CA GLY A 120 0.07 -15.36 37.65
C GLY A 120 -1.40 -15.34 38.07
N GLY A 121 -2.11 -16.48 38.00
CA GLY A 121 -3.39 -16.68 38.68
C GLY A 121 -4.46 -15.62 38.40
N ASP A 122 -4.91 -14.94 39.45
CA ASP A 122 -6.00 -13.97 39.39
C ASP A 122 -5.59 -12.70 38.61
N GLU A 123 -4.36 -12.23 38.77
CA GLU A 123 -3.85 -11.08 38.01
C GLU A 123 -3.78 -11.38 36.51
N ALA A 124 -3.36 -12.59 36.14
CA ALA A 124 -3.33 -13.02 34.74
C ALA A 124 -4.73 -13.10 34.13
N SER A 125 -5.73 -13.51 34.92
CA SER A 125 -7.13 -13.59 34.50
C SER A 125 -7.75 -12.20 34.33
N LEU A 126 -7.40 -11.26 35.22
CA LEU A 126 -7.81 -9.86 35.10
C LEU A 126 -7.23 -9.23 33.83
N PHE A 127 -5.93 -9.43 33.58
CA PHE A 127 -5.27 -8.89 32.40
C PHE A 127 -5.82 -9.47 31.09
N ALA A 128 -6.12 -10.78 31.04
CA ALA A 128 -6.80 -11.39 29.90
C ALA A 128 -8.16 -10.71 29.61
N SER A 129 -8.89 -10.34 30.66
CA SER A 129 -10.17 -9.62 30.53
C SER A 129 -9.97 -8.18 30.02
N GLU A 130 -8.87 -7.52 30.39
CA GLU A 130 -8.52 -6.19 29.88
C GLU A 130 -8.14 -6.24 28.40
N LEU A 131 -7.33 -7.22 27.98
CA LEU A 131 -7.00 -7.43 26.58
C LEU A 131 -8.24 -7.69 25.73
N TYR A 132 -9.17 -8.52 26.22
CA TYR A 132 -10.44 -8.75 25.54
C TYR A 132 -11.21 -7.43 25.32
N ARG A 133 -11.35 -6.60 26.36
CA ARG A 133 -12.02 -5.30 26.25
C ARG A 133 -11.30 -4.33 25.32
N MET A 134 -9.96 -4.35 25.32
CA MET A 134 -9.14 -3.54 24.44
C MET A 134 -9.39 -3.89 22.97
N TYR A 135 -9.30 -5.18 22.62
CA TYR A 135 -9.53 -5.63 21.25
C TYR A 135 -10.99 -5.42 20.81
N LEU A 136 -11.96 -5.65 21.70
CA LEU A 136 -13.37 -5.40 21.40
C LEU A 136 -13.60 -3.95 20.99
N ARG A 137 -13.10 -2.99 21.79
CA ARG A 137 -13.21 -1.56 21.49
C ARG A 137 -12.47 -1.16 20.22
N TYR A 138 -11.28 -1.70 19.99
CA TYR A 138 -10.53 -1.44 18.77
C TYR A 138 -11.33 -1.86 17.54
N CYS A 139 -11.84 -3.10 17.54
CA CYS A 139 -12.66 -3.62 16.44
C CYS A 139 -13.92 -2.78 16.20
N GLU A 140 -14.64 -2.37 17.25
CA GLU A 140 -15.77 -1.44 17.14
C GLU A 140 -15.37 -0.10 16.49
N GLN A 141 -14.23 0.46 16.89
CA GLN A 141 -13.72 1.73 16.36
C GLN A 141 -13.36 1.68 14.88
N ILE A 142 -12.82 0.55 14.41
CA ILE A 142 -12.49 0.34 12.98
C ILE A 142 -13.64 -0.28 12.18
N GLY A 143 -14.83 -0.40 12.77
CA GLY A 143 -16.05 -0.86 12.08
C GLY A 143 -16.13 -2.36 11.85
N LEU A 144 -15.33 -3.16 12.56
CA LEU A 144 -15.41 -4.62 12.51
C LEU A 144 -16.54 -5.13 13.40
N LYS A 145 -17.20 -6.19 12.94
CA LYS A 145 -18.23 -6.90 13.71
C LYS A 145 -17.54 -7.83 14.72
N THR A 146 -17.89 -7.68 16.00
CA THR A 146 -17.38 -8.48 17.11
C THR A 146 -18.45 -9.36 17.76
#